data_AF-A0A1I1CWI5-F1
#
_entry.id   AF-A0A1I1CWI5-F1
#
_cell.length_a   1.000
_cell.length_b   1.000
_cell.length_c   1.000
_cell.angle_alpha   90.00
_cell.angle_beta   90.00
_cell.angle_gamma   90.00
#
_symmetry.space_group_name_H-M   'P 1'
#
loop_
_entity.id
_entity.type
_entity.pdbx_description
1 polymer ?
#
loop_
_entity_poly.entity_id
_entity_poly.type
_entity_poly.pdbx_seq_one_letter_code
_entity_poly.pdbx_strand_id
1 'polypeptide(L)'
;MPRRHSAPGDTVDCTTVSGRDCAEVFTTAGTWLADPAQADLQVWGAELDQPRRSDAESDTTTYLDLFYTRSGDEAHSTQEQVE
;
A
#
# COMPACT_ATOMS: atom_id res chain seq x y z
N MET A 1 15.07 19.31 -1.98
CA MET A 1 13.65 19.27 -2.41
C MET A 1 13.29 17.81 -2.65
N PRO A 2 12.29 17.23 -1.97
CA PRO A 2 11.93 15.84 -2.20
C PRO A 2 11.33 15.72 -3.61
N ARG A 3 11.88 14.82 -4.43
CA ARG A 3 11.38 14.57 -5.78
C ARG A 3 10.06 13.81 -5.69
N ARG A 4 9.00 14.37 -6.27
CA ARG A 4 7.80 13.61 -6.61
C ARG A 4 8.15 12.67 -7.76
N HIS A 5 8.22 11.38 -7.49
CA HIS A 5 8.21 10.37 -8.53
C HIS A 5 6.75 10.18 -8.95
N SER A 6 6.35 10.80 -10.05
CA SER A 6 5.10 10.45 -10.73
C SER A 6 5.34 9.15 -11.47
N ALA A 7 4.68 8.06 -11.05
CA ALA A 7 4.56 6.87 -11.89
C ALA A 7 3.59 7.21 -13.03
N PRO A 8 3.99 7.05 -14.31
CA PRO A 8 3.13 7.26 -15.45
C PRO A 8 2.27 6.00 -15.68
N GLY A 9 0.95 6.15 -15.79
CA GLY A 9 0.08 5.20 -16.49
C GLY A 9 -0.34 3.92 -15.75
N ASP A 10 0.44 3.40 -14.80
CA ASP A 10 0.05 2.21 -14.03
C ASP A 10 -0.83 2.62 -12.84
N THR A 11 -2.02 2.02 -12.73
CA THR A 11 -2.88 2.17 -11.54
C THR A 11 -2.14 1.62 -10.34
N VAL A 12 -1.70 2.51 -9.44
CA VAL A 12 -1.10 2.13 -8.16
C VAL A 12 -2.23 1.74 -7.20
N ASP A 13 -2.23 0.49 -6.76
CA ASP A 13 -3.11 -0.02 -5.72
C ASP A 13 -2.57 0.31 -4.32
N CYS A 14 -3.48 0.33 -3.35
CA CYS A 14 -3.15 0.56 -1.94
C CYS A 14 -3.79 -0.52 -1.05
N THR A 15 -3.04 -1.00 -0.07
CA THR A 15 -3.57 -1.85 1.01
C THR A 15 -3.11 -1.32 2.36
N THR A 16 -4.09 -1.08 3.24
CA THR A 16 -3.85 -0.60 4.61
C THR A 16 -3.87 -1.77 5.58
N VAL A 17 -2.84 -1.86 6.41
CA VAL A 17 -2.74 -2.78 7.54
C VAL A 17 -2.82 -1.97 8.82
N SER A 18 -3.65 -2.41 9.76
CA SER A 18 -3.77 -1.78 11.09
C SER A 18 -3.38 -2.74 12.21
N GLY A 19 -2.92 -2.19 13.33
CA GLY A 19 -2.48 -2.96 14.49
C GLY A 19 -2.22 -2.08 15.70
N ARG A 20 -1.97 -2.68 16.86
CA ARG A 20 -1.78 -1.97 18.13
C ARG A 20 -0.45 -1.25 18.21
N ASP A 21 0.55 -1.76 17.50
CA ASP A 21 1.88 -1.18 17.42
C ASP A 21 2.54 -1.49 16.08
N CYS A 22 3.72 -0.90 15.85
CA CYS A 22 4.45 -1.08 14.60
C CYS A 22 4.87 -2.53 14.35
N ALA A 23 5.19 -3.30 15.40
CA ALA A 23 5.64 -4.68 15.24
C ALA A 23 4.51 -5.58 14.74
N GLU A 24 3.30 -5.42 15.28
CA GLU A 24 2.10 -6.11 14.82
C GLU A 24 1.78 -5.77 13.36
N VAL A 25 1.83 -4.48 13.00
CA VAL A 25 1.55 -4.01 11.65
C VAL A 25 2.57 -4.53 10.63
N PHE A 26 3.87 -4.47 10.92
CA PHE A 26 4.90 -5.01 10.02
C PHE A 26 4.85 -6.53 9.91
N THR A 27 4.52 -7.24 10.99
CA THR A 27 4.35 -8.70 10.95
C THR A 27 3.18 -9.10 10.07
N THR A 28 2.06 -8.38 10.20
CA THR A 28 0.85 -8.63 9.40
C THR A 28 1.09 -8.31 7.93
N ALA A 29 1.71 -7.16 7.63
CA ALA A 29 2.11 -6.80 6.27
C ALA A 29 3.09 -7.82 5.65
N GLY A 30 4.07 -8.28 6.41
CA GLY A 30 5.01 -9.31 5.95
C GLY A 30 4.33 -10.65 5.68
N THR A 31 3.35 -11.03 6.50
CA THR A 31 2.54 -12.24 6.29
C THR A 31 1.71 -12.13 5.01
N TRP A 32 1.10 -10.98 4.77
CA TRP A 32 0.34 -10.71 3.56
C TRP A 32 1.21 -10.75 2.30
N LEU A 33 2.39 -10.11 2.33
CA LEU A 33 3.35 -10.13 1.22
C LEU A 33 3.95 -11.53 0.95
N ALA A 34 3.99 -12.40 1.96
CA ALA A 34 4.47 -13.77 1.82
C ALA A 34 3.44 -14.71 1.17
N ASP A 35 2.17 -14.30 1.03
CA ASP A 35 1.16 -15.09 0.34
C ASP A 35 1.51 -15.20 -1.16
N PRO A 36 1.55 -16.41 -1.75
CA PRO A 36 1.82 -16.60 -3.17
C PRO A 36 0.91 -15.81 -4.11
N ALA A 37 -0.31 -15.43 -3.68
CA ALA A 37 -1.20 -14.57 -4.45
C ALA A 37 -0.67 -13.13 -4.66
N GLN A 38 0.37 -12.75 -3.90
CA GLN A 38 1.06 -11.47 -4.00
C GLN A 38 2.40 -11.56 -4.73
N ALA A 39 2.75 -12.72 -5.31
CA ALA A 39 4.05 -12.93 -5.98
C ALA A 39 4.32 -11.95 -7.14
N ASP A 40 3.26 -11.44 -7.79
CA ASP A 40 3.35 -10.52 -8.92
C ASP A 40 3.24 -9.04 -8.52
N LEU A 41 3.32 -8.72 -7.21
CA LEU A 41 3.28 -7.34 -6.74
C LEU A 41 4.65 -6.67 -6.81
N GLN A 42 4.67 -5.45 -7.35
CA GLN A 42 5.80 -4.53 -7.26
C GLN A 42 5.46 -3.41 -6.27
N VAL A 43 6.09 -3.44 -5.09
CA VAL A 43 5.88 -2.42 -4.05
C VAL A 43 6.69 -1.16 -4.36
N TRP A 44 6.02 -0.01 -4.38
CA TRP A 44 6.60 1.31 -4.68
C TRP A 44 6.86 2.14 -3.44
N GLY A 45 6.08 1.93 -2.39
CA GLY A 45 6.16 2.72 -1.17
C GLY A 45 5.42 2.09 -0.01
N ALA A 46 5.82 2.52 1.19
CA ALA A 46 5.15 2.18 2.43
C ALA A 46 5.09 3.43 3.30
N GLU A 47 3.89 3.78 3.78
CA GLU A 47 3.67 4.93 4.67
C GLU A 47 3.11 4.43 6.00
N LEU A 48 3.82 4.76 7.08
CA LEU A 48 3.43 4.39 8.43
C LEU A 48 2.80 5.63 9.10
N ASP A 49 1.51 5.57 9.36
CA ASP A 49 0.83 6.56 10.18
C ASP A 49 0.87 6.10 11.64
N GLN A 50 1.69 6.79 12.44
CA GLN A 50 1.73 6.59 13.88
C GLN A 50 0.84 7.62 14.55
N PRO A 51 -0.06 7.22 15.46
CA PRO A 51 -0.82 8.18 16.25
C PRO A 51 0.16 9.12 16.95
N ARG A 52 0.02 10.43 16.71
CA ARG A 52 0.85 11.44 17.37
C ARG A 52 0.64 11.27 18.87
N ARG A 53 1.74 11.10 19.61
CA ARG A 53 1.80 10.86 21.06
C ARG A 53 1.05 11.88 21.94
N SER A 54 0.50 12.94 21.35
CA SER A 54 -0.15 14.07 22.01
C SER A 54 -1.65 13.89 22.24
N ASP A 55 -2.33 13.00 21.51
CA ASP A 55 -3.79 12.80 21.63
C ASP A 55 -4.08 11.53 22.42
N ALA A 56 -3.83 11.59 23.73
CA ALA A 56 -3.92 10.47 24.68
C ALA A 56 -5.34 9.90 24.91
N GLU A 57 -6.33 10.27 24.08
CA GLU A 57 -7.69 9.71 24.11
C GLU A 57 -8.19 9.19 22.76
N SER A 58 -7.41 9.33 21.68
CA SER A 58 -7.85 8.98 20.32
C SER A 58 -7.00 7.84 19.76
N ASP A 59 -7.65 6.69 19.62
CA ASP A 59 -7.24 5.51 18.85
C ASP A 59 -5.72 5.28 18.73
N THR A 60 -5.16 4.45 19.61
CA THR A 60 -3.73 4.08 19.58
C THR A 60 -3.36 3.13 18.44
N THR A 61 -4.26 2.95 17.47
CA THR A 61 -4.05 2.06 16.33
C THR A 61 -2.99 2.66 15.41
N THR A 62 -1.99 1.85 15.09
CA THR A 62 -0.96 2.13 14.08
C THR A 62 -1.45 1.63 12.73
N TYR A 63 -1.20 2.40 11.66
CA TYR A 63 -1.57 2.03 10.31
C TYR A 63 -0.35 2.03 9.38
N LEU A 64 -0.31 1.08 8.44
CA LEU A 64 0.68 1.00 7.38
C LEU A 64 -0.03 0.87 6.04
N ASP A 65 0.17 1.85 5.19
CA ASP A 65 -0.28 1.82 3.80
C ASP A 65 0.84 1.28 2.90
N LEU A 66 0.53 0.26 2.11
CA LEU A 66 1.41 -0.32 1.11
C LEU A 66 0.92 0.06 -0.28
N PHE A 67 1.78 0.72 -1.04
CA PHE A 67 1.50 1.15 -2.42
C PHE A 67 2.21 0.23 -3.40
N TYR A 68 1.47 -0.38 -4.33
CA TYR A 68 2.03 -1.37 -5.25
C TYR A 68 1.35 -1.35 -6.62
N THR A 69 1.97 -1.99 -7.61
CA THR A 69 1.35 -2.35 -8.88
C THR A 69 1.37 -3.87 -9.05
N ARG A 70 0.48 -4.42 -9.87
CA ARG A 70 0.44 -5.86 -10.18
C ARG A 70 0.89 -6.08 -11.62
N SER A 71 1.94 -6.89 -11.80
CA SER A 71 2.40 -7.30 -13.14
C SER A 71 1.41 -8.27 -13.75
N GLY A 72 0.36 -7.73 -14.38
CA GLY A 72 -0.73 -8.51 -14.99
C GLY A 72 -1.91 -7.66 -15.47
N ASP A 73 -2.01 -6.41 -15.02
CA ASP A 73 -3.12 -5.50 -15.38
C ASP A 73 -2.87 -4.67 -16.66
N GLU A 74 -1.78 -4.94 -17.39
CA GLU A 74 -1.58 -4.38 -18.73
C GLU A 74 -2.59 -4.92 -19.78
N ALA A 75 -3.48 -5.85 -19.40
CA ALA A 75 -4.46 -6.46 -20.30
C ALA A 75 -5.85 -5.78 -20.30
N HIS A 76 -6.15 -4.83 -19.41
CA HIS A 76 -7.52 -4.29 -19.27
C HIS A 76 -7.73 -2.82 -19.68
N SER A 77 -6.71 -2.12 -20.22
CA SER A 77 -6.87 -0.72 -20.69
C SER A 77 -6.99 -0.55 -22.22
N THR A 78 -7.38 -1.58 -22.96
CA THR A 78 -7.81 -1.44 -24.37
C THR A 78 -9.18 -2.03 -24.61
N GLN A 79 -10.20 -1.44 -24.01
CA GLN A 79 -11.56 -1.49 -24.54
C GLN A 79 -12.33 -0.32 -23.97
N GLU A 80 -12.52 0.70 -24.80
CA GLU A 80 -13.63 1.67 -24.85
C GLU A 80 -13.15 3.01 -25.41
N GLN A 81 -12.98 3.08 -26.73
CA GLN A 81 -13.40 4.27 -27.47
C GLN A 81 -14.23 3.80 -28.66
N VAL A 82 -15.53 3.97 -28.47
CA VAL A 82 -16.61 3.73 -29.41
C VAL A 82 -16.44 4.64 -30.63
N GLU A 83 -16.77 4.06 -31.78
CA GLU A 83 -16.92 4.64 -33.12
C GLU A 83 -17.50 6.07 -33.18
#